data_AF-A0A7Y8K1U7-F1
#
_entry.id   AF-A0A7Y8K1U7-F1
#
_cell.length_a   1.000
_cell.length_b   1.000
_cell.length_c   1.000
_cell.angle_alpha   90.00
_cell.angle_beta   90.00
_cell.angle_gamma   90.00
#
_symmetry.space_group_name_H-M   'P 1'
#
loop_
_entity.id
_entity.type
_entity.pdbx_description
1 polymer ?
#
loop_
_entity_poly.entity_id
_entity_poly.type
_entity_poly.pdbx_seq_one_letter_code
_entity_poly.pdbx_strand_id
1 'polypeptide(L)'
;MAVFKVIDTKHLENPSHDWKRFGCFVRFLLDTACRKGEALMLLDEWIEVDGDGDTMIHWPRYREATEEEKARTGLNQIERLKNGKAKGLPASKAIVDMLPFLRALSPDGKRLFPHHPSTMDWKWREVRKAMKPLGHNIDDVKFHTLRHTTITDMLRAKESLPMVSRFAGHSSIKITADRYGHLIADDLKDLVKGKERRDAA
;
A
#
# COMPACT_ATOMS: atom_id res chain seq x y z
N MET A 1 -9.27 -3.87 12.07
CA MET A 1 -9.55 -3.19 13.35
C MET A 1 -8.57 -3.55 14.49
N ALA A 2 -8.06 -4.78 14.63
CA ALA A 2 -7.11 -5.13 15.71
C ALA A 2 -5.67 -4.59 15.54
N VAL A 3 -5.10 -4.64 14.34
CA VAL A 3 -3.72 -4.16 14.07
C VAL A 3 -3.54 -2.69 14.42
N PHE A 4 -4.47 -1.82 14.01
CA PHE A 4 -4.40 -0.39 14.31
C PHE A 4 -4.53 -0.11 15.81
N LYS A 5 -5.40 -0.83 16.51
CA LYS A 5 -5.48 -0.75 17.98
C LYS A 5 -4.15 -1.09 18.65
N VAL A 6 -3.45 -2.13 18.18
CA VAL A 6 -2.10 -2.47 18.68
C VAL A 6 -1.09 -1.35 18.41
N ILE A 7 -1.14 -0.74 17.22
CA ILE A 7 -0.27 0.39 16.88
C ILE A 7 -0.55 1.59 17.79
N ASP A 8 -1.82 1.89 18.06
CA ASP A 8 -2.23 2.98 18.97
C ASP A 8 -1.77 2.71 20.40
N THR A 9 -1.91 1.48 20.90
CA THR A 9 -1.35 1.07 22.20
C THR A 9 0.16 1.25 22.23
N LYS A 10 0.88 0.86 21.17
CA LYS A 10 2.33 1.05 21.09
C LYS A 10 2.74 2.53 21.08
N HIS A 11 1.94 3.39 20.48
CA HIS A 11 2.16 4.83 20.51
C HIS A 11 2.10 5.38 21.94
N LEU A 12 1.14 4.90 22.74
CA LEU A 12 1.00 5.28 24.15
C LEU A 12 2.12 4.70 25.02
N GLU A 13 2.50 3.45 24.80
CA GLU A 13 3.56 2.77 25.58
C GLU A 13 4.97 3.29 25.28
N ASN A 14 5.24 3.68 24.03
CA ASN A 14 6.58 4.01 23.54
C ASN A 14 6.56 5.29 22.69
N PRO A 15 6.26 6.46 23.27
CA PRO A 15 6.05 7.71 22.53
C PRO A 15 7.33 8.24 21.85
N SER A 16 8.51 7.78 22.26
CA SER A 16 9.80 8.12 21.64
C SER A 16 9.92 7.65 20.18
N HIS A 17 9.07 6.71 19.76
CA HIS A 17 9.02 6.23 18.38
C HIS A 17 7.75 6.74 17.70
N ASP A 18 7.85 7.17 16.44
CA ASP A 18 6.70 7.69 15.68
C ASP A 18 5.75 6.57 15.22
N TRP A 19 5.00 5.98 16.15
CA TRP A 19 4.03 4.91 15.91
C TRP A 19 2.80 5.41 15.16
N LYS A 20 2.44 6.69 15.32
CA LYS A 20 1.35 7.30 14.58
C LYS A 20 1.63 7.34 13.08
N ARG A 21 2.83 7.78 12.67
CA ARG A 21 3.26 7.69 11.26
C ARG A 21 3.41 6.25 10.78
N PHE A 22 3.80 5.32 11.64
CA PHE A 22 3.80 3.90 11.31
C PHE A 22 2.38 3.37 11.02
N GLY A 23 1.38 3.78 11.80
CA GLY A 23 -0.03 3.49 11.52
C GLY A 23 -0.47 4.05 10.17
N CYS A 24 -0.13 5.32 9.90
CA CYS A 24 -0.37 5.95 8.59
C CYS A 24 0.29 5.16 7.45
N PHE A 25 1.50 4.66 7.65
CA PHE A 25 2.23 3.84 6.67
C PHE A 25 1.50 2.52 6.37
N VAL A 26 1.06 1.80 7.41
CA VAL A 26 0.30 0.55 7.25
C VAL A 26 -1.04 0.83 6.55
N ARG A 27 -1.74 1.90 6.92
CA ARG A 27 -2.99 2.32 6.26
C ARG A 27 -2.76 2.65 4.79
N PHE A 28 -1.72 3.41 4.49
CA PHE A 28 -1.35 3.77 3.13
C PHE A 28 -1.11 2.54 2.24
N LEU A 29 -0.39 1.52 2.75
CA LEU A 29 -0.16 0.28 2.02
C LEU A 29 -1.46 -0.49 1.73
N LEU A 30 -2.39 -0.53 2.69
CA LEU A 30 -3.68 -1.21 2.53
C LEU A 30 -4.58 -0.48 1.53
N ASP A 31 -4.58 0.85 1.54
CA ASP A 31 -5.47 1.67 0.70
C ASP A 31 -4.96 1.85 -0.74
N THR A 32 -3.67 1.65 -0.98
CA THR A 32 -3.07 1.85 -2.33
C THR A 32 -2.55 0.57 -2.96
N ALA A 33 -2.52 -0.54 -2.20
CA ALA A 33 -1.81 -1.76 -2.54
C ALA A 33 -0.35 -1.55 -2.98
N CYS A 34 0.28 -0.41 -2.71
CA CYS A 34 1.60 -0.10 -3.25
C CYS A 34 2.70 -0.99 -2.62
N ARG A 35 3.87 -1.05 -3.23
CA ARG A 35 5.02 -1.76 -2.65
C ARG A 35 5.55 -0.97 -1.45
N LYS A 36 6.18 -1.65 -0.48
CA LYS A 36 6.86 -1.03 0.66
C LYS A 36 7.79 0.12 0.24
N GLY A 37 8.64 -0.12 -0.77
CA GLY A 37 9.56 0.88 -1.29
C GLY A 37 8.88 2.04 -2.03
N GLU A 38 7.70 1.83 -2.61
CA GLU A 38 6.93 2.90 -3.26
C GLU A 38 6.34 3.86 -2.21
N ALA A 39 5.90 3.34 -1.06
CA ALA A 39 5.44 4.16 0.07
C ALA A 39 6.61 4.92 0.73
N LEU A 40 7.72 4.24 1.02
CA LEU A 40 8.88 4.87 1.69
C LEU A 40 9.54 6.00 0.89
N MET A 41 9.35 5.99 -0.42
CA MET A 41 9.93 6.99 -1.31
C MET A 41 8.90 7.98 -1.85
N LEU A 42 7.69 7.99 -1.27
CA LEU A 42 6.62 8.90 -1.64
C LEU A 42 6.98 10.33 -1.22
N LEU A 43 6.89 11.25 -2.18
CA LEU A 43 7.11 12.67 -1.98
C LEU A 43 5.77 13.42 -1.98
N ASP A 44 5.70 14.49 -1.20
CA ASP A 44 4.49 15.31 -1.09
C ASP A 44 4.14 16.00 -2.42
N GLU A 45 5.14 16.40 -3.19
CA GLU A 45 4.99 16.95 -4.55
C GLU A 45 4.33 15.98 -5.54
N TRP A 46 4.20 14.70 -5.20
CA TRP A 46 3.51 13.72 -6.04
C TRP A 46 2.04 13.54 -5.64
N ILE A 47 1.54 14.38 -4.75
CA ILE A 47 0.15 14.40 -4.35
C ILE A 47 -0.43 15.75 -4.73
N GLU A 48 -1.40 15.73 -5.64
CA GLU A 48 -2.10 16.92 -6.11
C GLU A 48 -3.61 16.75 -5.95
N VAL A 49 -4.33 17.85 -6.04
CA VAL A 49 -5.79 17.85 -6.15
C VAL A 49 -6.12 18.13 -7.60
N ASP A 50 -6.88 17.26 -8.24
CA ASP A 50 -7.27 17.42 -9.63
C ASP A 50 -8.41 18.45 -9.80
N GLY A 51 -8.85 18.64 -11.04
CA GLY A 51 -9.91 19.60 -11.37
C GLY A 51 -11.28 19.26 -10.76
N ASP A 52 -11.50 18.00 -10.37
CA ASP A 52 -12.74 17.52 -9.77
C ASP A 52 -12.69 17.61 -8.23
N GLY A 53 -11.55 18.01 -7.66
CA GLY A 53 -11.33 18.12 -6.22
C GLY A 53 -10.85 16.82 -5.58
N ASP A 54 -10.57 15.79 -6.37
CA ASP A 54 -10.05 14.52 -5.87
C ASP A 54 -8.55 14.63 -5.62
N THR A 55 -8.12 14.10 -4.47
CA THR A 55 -6.68 14.02 -4.16
C THR A 55 -6.08 12.83 -4.90
N MET A 56 -5.10 13.08 -5.75
CA MET A 56 -4.45 12.08 -6.60
C MET A 56 -3.01 11.84 -6.14
N ILE A 57 -2.61 10.57 -6.09
CA ILE A 57 -1.26 10.13 -5.71
C ILE A 57 -0.57 9.60 -6.95
N HIS A 58 0.57 10.18 -7.29
CA HIS A 58 1.36 9.83 -8.45
C HIS A 58 2.68 9.16 -8.05
N TRP A 59 3.05 8.11 -8.79
CA TRP A 59 4.38 7.53 -8.71
C TRP A 59 5.00 7.65 -10.10
N PRO A 60 5.82 8.68 -10.33
CA PRO A 60 6.48 8.88 -11.61
C PRO A 60 7.49 7.75 -11.86
N ARG A 61 7.73 7.47 -13.14
CA ARG A 61 8.71 6.46 -13.56
C ARG A 61 10.13 6.86 -13.13
N TYR A 62 10.43 8.15 -13.31
CA TYR A 62 11.69 8.77 -13.01
C TYR A 62 11.51 9.81 -11.91
N ARG A 63 12.58 10.06 -11.17
CA ARG A 63 12.71 11.24 -10.33
C ARG A 63 14.09 11.84 -10.51
N GLU A 64 14.26 13.07 -10.08
CA GLU A 64 15.57 13.68 -9.95
C GLU A 64 16.44 12.88 -8.97
N ALA A 65 17.69 12.64 -9.36
CA ALA A 65 18.70 12.05 -8.49
C ALA A 65 19.02 13.00 -7.34
N THR A 66 19.31 12.47 -6.15
CA THR A 66 19.97 13.31 -5.12
C THR A 66 21.39 13.64 -5.57
N GLU A 67 22.01 14.67 -4.99
CA GLU A 67 23.41 15.00 -5.28
C GLU A 67 24.35 13.81 -5.05
N GLU A 68 24.09 13.01 -4.01
CA GLU A 68 24.86 11.79 -3.69
C GLU A 68 24.68 10.69 -4.76
N GLU A 69 23.46 10.51 -5.25
CA GLU A 69 23.17 9.55 -6.31
C GLU A 69 23.75 9.98 -7.64
N LYS A 70 23.67 11.28 -7.95
CA LYS A 70 24.28 11.89 -9.13
C LYS A 70 25.80 11.73 -9.08
N ALA A 71 26.43 11.98 -7.94
CA ALA A 71 27.87 11.77 -7.73
C ALA A 71 28.26 10.29 -7.92
N ARG A 72 27.44 9.35 -7.46
CA ARG A 72 27.71 7.91 -7.56
C ARG A 72 27.44 7.30 -8.94
N THR A 73 26.42 7.79 -9.65
CA THR A 73 25.90 7.14 -10.87
C THR A 73 26.12 7.96 -12.14
N GLY A 74 26.38 9.26 -12.02
CA GLY A 74 26.41 10.21 -13.15
C GLY A 74 25.04 10.50 -13.75
N LEU A 75 23.96 9.94 -13.21
CA LEU A 75 22.61 10.10 -13.74
C LEU A 75 21.89 11.27 -13.08
N ASN A 76 21.25 12.12 -13.89
CA ASN A 76 20.37 13.18 -13.38
C ASN A 76 19.00 12.64 -12.96
N GLN A 77 18.60 11.46 -13.46
CA GLN A 77 17.33 10.83 -13.16
C GLN A 77 17.51 9.37 -12.78
N ILE A 78 16.78 8.94 -11.75
CA ILE A 78 16.78 7.56 -11.25
C ILE A 78 15.46 6.89 -11.63
N GLU A 79 15.52 5.76 -12.36
CA GLU A 79 14.36 4.92 -12.64
C GLU A 79 13.96 4.15 -11.38
N ARG A 80 12.68 4.28 -10.98
CA ARG A 80 12.24 3.92 -9.62
C ARG A 80 11.41 2.66 -9.53
N LEU A 81 10.63 2.38 -10.57
CA LEU A 81 9.69 1.27 -10.53
C LEU A 81 10.34 0.08 -11.19
N LYS A 82 10.44 -1.05 -10.47
CA LYS A 82 10.97 -2.34 -10.99
C LYS A 82 10.35 -2.78 -12.33
N ASN A 83 9.21 -2.18 -12.71
CA ASN A 83 8.43 -2.50 -13.89
C ASN A 83 8.29 -1.30 -14.87
N GLY A 84 8.96 -0.18 -14.62
CA GLY A 84 9.12 0.93 -15.58
C GLY A 84 7.86 1.73 -15.95
N LYS A 85 6.72 1.61 -15.25
CA LYS A 85 5.48 2.33 -15.60
C LYS A 85 5.06 3.28 -14.49
N ALA A 86 4.94 4.57 -14.81
CA ALA A 86 4.30 5.53 -13.93
C ALA A 86 2.88 5.06 -13.59
N LYS A 87 2.42 5.34 -12.37
CA LYS A 87 1.05 5.05 -11.94
C LYS A 87 0.47 6.20 -11.14
N GLY A 88 -0.84 6.36 -11.20
CA GLY A 88 -1.61 7.30 -10.40
C GLY A 88 -2.82 6.60 -9.78
N LEU A 89 -3.20 6.96 -8.56
CA LEU A 89 -4.38 6.45 -7.86
C LEU A 89 -5.07 7.59 -7.10
N PRO A 90 -6.41 7.60 -7.03
CA PRO A 90 -7.11 8.47 -6.10
C PRO A 90 -6.78 8.07 -4.66
N ALA A 91 -6.58 9.07 -3.81
CA ALA A 91 -6.39 8.89 -2.38
C ALA A 91 -7.74 8.58 -1.73
N SER A 92 -7.74 7.60 -0.82
CA SER A 92 -8.90 7.41 0.05
C SER A 92 -9.07 8.60 1.00
N LYS A 93 -10.27 8.79 1.54
CA LYS A 93 -10.50 9.75 2.62
C LYS A 93 -9.52 9.57 3.79
N ALA A 94 -9.20 8.34 4.15
CA ALA A 94 -8.25 8.06 5.23
C ALA A 94 -6.83 8.54 4.91
N ILE A 95 -6.41 8.47 3.64
CA ILE A 95 -5.15 9.05 3.19
C ILE A 95 -5.21 10.58 3.26
N VAL A 96 -6.28 11.20 2.75
CA VAL A 96 -6.47 12.66 2.79
C VAL A 96 -6.41 13.17 4.23
N ASP A 97 -7.12 12.53 5.15
CA ASP A 97 -7.19 12.92 6.57
C ASP A 97 -5.83 12.81 7.29
N MET A 98 -4.91 11.93 6.84
CA MET A 98 -3.58 11.81 7.43
C MET A 98 -2.52 12.75 6.80
N LEU A 99 -2.77 13.34 5.63
CA LEU A 99 -1.78 14.21 4.95
C LEU A 99 -1.32 15.40 5.81
N PRO A 100 -2.20 16.14 6.51
CA PRO A 100 -1.75 17.26 7.36
C PRO A 100 -0.73 16.82 8.42
N PHE A 101 -0.97 15.67 9.04
CA PHE A 101 -0.07 15.09 10.03
C PHE A 101 1.27 14.65 9.41
N LEU A 102 1.24 14.00 8.24
CA LEU A 102 2.45 13.52 7.58
C LEU A 102 3.35 14.66 7.11
N ARG A 103 2.75 15.73 6.59
CA ARG A 103 3.42 16.96 6.12
C ARG A 103 4.06 17.72 7.28
N ALA A 104 3.34 17.97 8.36
CA ALA A 104 3.80 18.78 9.49
C ALA A 104 5.06 18.21 10.19
N LEU A 105 5.25 16.90 10.13
CA LEU A 105 6.35 16.20 10.81
C LEU A 105 7.41 15.65 9.84
N SER A 106 7.43 16.11 8.59
CA SER A 106 8.43 15.71 7.60
C SER A 106 9.75 16.49 7.81
N PRO A 107 10.87 15.84 8.18
CA PRO A 107 12.12 16.54 8.47
C PRO A 107 12.73 17.25 7.24
N ASP A 108 12.50 16.71 6.04
CA ASP A 108 12.97 17.27 4.78
C ASP A 108 11.89 18.09 4.05
N GLY A 109 10.69 18.19 4.65
CA GLY A 109 9.51 18.83 4.05
C GLY A 109 9.01 18.15 2.77
N LYS A 110 9.57 16.99 2.39
CA LYS A 110 9.39 16.38 1.08
C LYS A 110 8.86 14.96 1.19
N ARG A 111 9.42 14.13 2.08
CA ARG A 111 9.03 12.72 2.22
C ARG A 111 7.90 12.56 3.23
N LEU A 112 6.85 11.86 2.82
CA LEU A 112 5.74 11.53 3.71
C LEU A 112 6.07 10.42 4.70
N PHE A 113 7.02 9.54 4.37
CA PHE A 113 7.48 8.46 5.26
C PHE A 113 9.01 8.42 5.36
N PRO A 114 9.63 9.38 6.08
CA PRO A 114 11.08 9.56 6.19
C PRO A 114 11.72 8.56 7.17
N HIS A 115 11.43 7.26 6.99
CA HIS A 115 11.96 6.20 7.83
C HIS A 115 12.80 5.22 7.02
N HIS A 116 13.86 4.71 7.65
CA HIS A 116 14.65 3.65 7.07
C HIS A 116 13.82 2.35 6.96
N PRO A 117 13.98 1.54 5.88
CA PRO A 117 13.26 0.29 5.72
C PRO A 117 13.34 -0.66 6.92
N SER A 118 14.50 -0.73 7.59
CA SER A 118 14.68 -1.59 8.77
C SER A 118 13.85 -1.13 9.98
N THR A 119 13.63 0.19 10.14
CA THR A 119 12.77 0.74 11.19
C THR A 119 11.33 0.27 10.99
N MET A 120 10.84 0.29 9.74
CA MET A 120 9.51 -0.23 9.41
C MET A 120 9.41 -1.73 9.67
N ASP A 121 10.41 -2.50 9.25
CA ASP A 121 10.42 -3.95 9.45
C ASP A 121 10.46 -4.34 10.94
N TRP A 122 11.19 -3.58 11.76
CA TRP A 122 11.21 -3.73 13.22
C TRP A 122 9.84 -3.41 13.83
N LYS A 123 9.25 -2.25 13.54
CA LYS A 123 7.92 -1.88 14.05
C LYS A 123 6.86 -2.91 13.68
N TRP A 124 6.89 -3.42 12.45
CA TRP A 124 5.97 -4.47 12.01
C TRP A 124 6.17 -5.77 12.79
N ARG A 125 7.41 -6.13 13.12
CA ARG A 125 7.70 -7.31 13.97
C ARG A 125 7.13 -7.14 15.37
N GLU A 126 7.24 -5.96 15.96
CA GLU A 126 6.68 -5.66 17.28
C GLU A 126 5.15 -5.73 17.27
N VAL A 127 4.50 -5.21 16.23
CA VAL A 127 3.05 -5.39 16.03
C VAL A 127 2.67 -6.86 15.94
N ARG A 128 3.38 -7.66 15.12
CA ARG A 128 3.10 -9.10 15.01
C ARG A 128 3.22 -9.84 16.34
N LYS A 129 4.25 -9.53 17.13
CA LYS A 129 4.41 -10.09 18.49
C LYS A 129 3.24 -9.72 19.41
N ALA A 130 2.82 -8.45 19.38
CA ALA A 130 1.72 -7.95 20.21
C ALA A 130 0.34 -8.50 19.78
N MET A 131 0.20 -8.97 18.54
CA MET A 131 -1.02 -9.61 18.05
C MET A 131 -1.21 -11.05 18.58
N LYS A 132 -0.11 -11.77 18.88
CA LYS A 132 -0.16 -13.16 19.40
C LYS A 132 -1.00 -13.33 20.67
N PRO A 133 -0.78 -12.58 21.76
CA PRO A 133 -1.58 -12.72 22.98
C PRO A 133 -3.05 -12.34 22.78
N LEU A 134 -3.40 -11.64 21.69
CA LEU A 134 -4.77 -11.33 21.31
C LEU A 134 -5.44 -12.46 20.50
N GLY A 135 -4.80 -13.62 20.37
CA GLY A 135 -5.31 -14.77 19.62
C GLY A 135 -5.11 -14.66 18.10
N HIS A 136 -4.35 -13.67 17.62
CA HIS A 136 -4.07 -13.48 16.20
C HIS A 136 -2.65 -13.91 15.85
N ASN A 137 -2.51 -15.07 15.18
CA ASN A 137 -1.24 -15.48 14.61
C ASN A 137 -1.08 -14.90 13.20
N ILE A 138 -0.23 -13.90 13.06
CA ILE A 138 0.06 -13.22 11.79
C ILE A 138 1.55 -13.26 11.44
N ASP A 139 2.30 -14.23 11.95
CA ASP A 139 3.76 -14.30 11.84
C ASP A 139 4.30 -14.25 10.40
N ASP A 140 3.53 -14.80 9.47
CA ASP A 140 3.80 -14.87 8.03
C ASP A 140 3.36 -13.61 7.26
N VAL A 141 2.57 -12.73 7.89
CA VAL A 141 2.09 -11.49 7.28
C VAL A 141 3.24 -10.49 7.20
N LYS A 142 3.75 -10.26 5.99
CA LYS A 142 4.77 -9.25 5.67
C LYS A 142 4.10 -8.02 5.05
N PHE A 143 4.83 -6.91 4.88
CA PHE A 143 4.30 -5.75 4.17
C PHE A 143 3.80 -6.08 2.75
N HIS A 144 4.44 -7.01 2.04
CA HIS A 144 3.96 -7.46 0.74
C HIS A 144 2.65 -8.26 0.82
N THR A 145 2.39 -8.93 1.95
CA THR A 145 1.11 -9.59 2.21
C THR A 145 -0.04 -8.57 2.25
N LEU A 146 0.18 -7.35 2.78
CA LEU A 146 -0.85 -6.30 2.80
C LEU A 146 -1.33 -5.95 1.39
N ARG A 147 -0.41 -5.83 0.43
CA ARG A 147 -0.75 -5.66 -0.99
C ARG A 147 -1.56 -6.84 -1.52
N HIS A 148 -1.19 -8.06 -1.16
CA HIS A 148 -1.96 -9.24 -1.57
C HIS A 148 -3.37 -9.23 -0.99
N THR A 149 -3.54 -8.83 0.27
CA THR A 149 -4.84 -8.67 0.92
C THR A 149 -5.73 -7.72 0.13
N THR A 150 -5.27 -6.50 -0.14
CA THR A 150 -6.06 -5.52 -0.90
C THR A 150 -6.47 -6.04 -2.28
N ILE A 151 -5.55 -6.66 -3.03
CA ILE A 151 -5.86 -7.20 -4.36
C ILE A 151 -6.87 -8.34 -4.29
N THR A 152 -6.70 -9.26 -3.33
CA THR A 152 -7.64 -10.37 -3.11
C THR A 152 -9.03 -9.84 -2.74
N ASP A 153 -9.11 -8.82 -1.89
CA ASP A 153 -10.38 -8.22 -1.46
C ASP A 153 -11.12 -7.57 -2.64
N MET A 154 -10.41 -6.82 -3.51
CA MET A 154 -11.00 -6.26 -4.72
C MET A 154 -11.52 -7.35 -5.67
N LEU A 155 -10.77 -8.42 -5.89
CA LEU A 155 -11.20 -9.53 -6.76
C LEU A 155 -12.43 -10.25 -6.19
N ARG A 156 -12.46 -10.47 -4.87
CA ARG A 156 -13.64 -11.04 -4.19
C ARG A 156 -14.86 -10.13 -4.27
N ALA A 157 -14.65 -8.82 -4.27
CA ALA A 157 -15.68 -7.82 -4.54
C ALA A 157 -16.12 -7.77 -6.01
N LYS A 158 -15.63 -8.68 -6.85
CA LYS A 158 -15.96 -8.81 -8.27
C LYS A 158 -15.51 -7.63 -9.13
N GLU A 159 -14.51 -6.89 -8.66
CA GLU A 159 -13.85 -5.87 -9.47
C GLU A 159 -13.16 -6.49 -10.68
N SER A 160 -13.20 -5.79 -11.81
CA SER A 160 -12.64 -6.34 -13.05
C SER A 160 -11.13 -6.54 -12.95
N LEU A 161 -10.64 -7.67 -13.44
CA LEU A 161 -9.21 -8.02 -13.43
C LEU A 161 -8.30 -6.92 -14.05
N PRO A 162 -8.69 -6.25 -15.15
CA PRO A 162 -7.93 -5.12 -15.68
C PRO A 162 -7.84 -3.93 -14.70
N MET A 163 -8.94 -3.59 -14.03
CA MET A 163 -8.98 -2.51 -13.03
C MET A 163 -8.08 -2.83 -11.84
N VAL A 164 -8.20 -4.03 -11.28
CA VAL A 164 -7.36 -4.48 -10.16
C VAL A 164 -5.87 -4.51 -10.56
N SER A 165 -5.57 -4.97 -11.77
CA SER A 165 -4.20 -4.94 -12.31
C SER A 165 -3.64 -3.53 -12.41
N ARG A 166 -4.46 -2.57 -12.88
CA ARG A 166 -4.08 -1.16 -12.98
C ARG A 166 -3.89 -0.54 -11.59
N PHE A 167 -4.82 -0.80 -10.67
CA PHE A 167 -4.77 -0.35 -9.28
C PHE A 167 -3.48 -0.83 -8.59
N ALA A 168 -3.17 -2.12 -8.73
CA ALA A 168 -1.94 -2.71 -8.21
C ALA A 168 -0.69 -2.12 -8.89
N GLY A 169 -0.77 -1.57 -10.10
CA GLY A 169 0.39 -1.15 -10.89
C GLY A 169 1.21 -2.32 -11.41
N HIS A 170 0.55 -3.38 -11.87
CA HIS A 170 1.19 -4.47 -12.60
C HIS A 170 1.46 -4.06 -14.05
N SER A 171 2.63 -4.45 -14.59
CA SER A 171 3.02 -4.09 -15.96
C SER A 171 2.20 -4.81 -17.03
N SER A 172 1.62 -5.96 -16.68
CA SER A 172 0.73 -6.77 -17.49
C SER A 172 -0.37 -7.37 -16.61
N ILE A 173 -1.58 -7.47 -17.16
CA ILE A 173 -2.74 -8.13 -16.54
C ILE A 173 -2.42 -9.59 -16.20
N LYS A 174 -1.55 -10.24 -16.98
CA LYS A 174 -1.10 -11.62 -16.76
C LYS A 174 -0.52 -11.82 -15.36
N ILE A 175 0.16 -10.82 -14.79
CA ILE A 175 0.71 -10.91 -13.43
C ILE A 175 -0.40 -11.11 -12.40
N THR A 176 -1.50 -10.37 -12.54
CA THR A 176 -2.67 -10.53 -11.66
C THR A 176 -3.36 -11.85 -11.94
N ALA A 177 -3.55 -12.21 -13.21
CA ALA A 177 -4.19 -13.47 -13.60
C ALA A 177 -3.44 -14.69 -13.04
N ASP A 178 -2.13 -14.78 -13.26
CA ASP A 178 -1.29 -15.90 -12.83
C ASP A 178 -1.24 -16.02 -11.30
N ARG A 179 -1.21 -14.87 -10.60
CA ARG A 179 -1.10 -14.86 -9.13
C ARG A 179 -2.43 -15.17 -8.43
N TYR A 180 -3.55 -14.73 -8.99
CA TYR A 180 -4.86 -14.76 -8.33
C TYR A 180 -5.93 -15.58 -9.07
N GLY A 181 -5.58 -16.24 -10.18
CA GLY A 181 -6.53 -17.00 -11.00
C GLY A 181 -7.23 -18.13 -10.25
N HIS A 182 -6.63 -18.66 -9.19
CA HIS A 182 -7.26 -19.66 -8.32
C HIS A 182 -8.51 -19.11 -7.61
N LEU A 183 -8.56 -17.81 -7.27
CA LEU A 183 -9.75 -17.19 -6.68
C LEU A 183 -10.92 -17.18 -7.67
N ILE A 184 -10.62 -16.95 -8.95
CA ILE A 184 -11.62 -16.98 -10.03
C ILE A 184 -12.18 -18.41 -10.20
N ALA A 185 -11.34 -19.44 -10.04
CA ALA A 185 -11.79 -20.83 -10.14
C ALA A 185 -12.78 -21.21 -9.02
N ASP A 186 -12.57 -20.73 -7.80
CA ASP A 186 -13.52 -20.94 -6.69
C ASP A 186 -14.83 -20.17 -6.93
N ASP A 187 -14.73 -18.94 -7.45
CA ASP A 187 -15.88 -18.11 -7.81
C ASP A 187 -16.78 -18.75 -8.89
N LEU A 188 -16.22 -19.52 -9.82
CA LEU A 188 -16.98 -20.23 -10.84
C LEU A 188 -17.91 -21.29 -10.24
N LYS A 189 -17.50 -21.97 -9.15
CA LYS A 189 -18.35 -22.95 -8.46
C LYS A 189 -19.55 -22.27 -7.83
N ASP A 190 -19.33 -21.11 -7.21
CA ASP A 190 -20.40 -20.35 -6.58
C ASP A 190 -21.34 -19.72 -7.61
N LEU A 191 -20.81 -19.32 -8.77
CA LEU A 191 -21.60 -18.82 -9.89
C LEU A 191 -22.56 -19.88 -10.43
N VAL A 192 -22.08 -21.12 -10.65
CA VAL A 192 -22.91 -22.25 -11.11
C VAL A 192 -24.01 -22.55 -10.10
N LYS A 193 -23.68 -22.69 -8.81
CA LYS A 193 -24.67 -22.89 -7.73
C LYS A 193 -25.69 -21.74 -7.66
N GLY A 194 -25.25 -20.51 -7.88
CA GLY A 194 -26.12 -19.34 -7.93
C GLY A 194 -27.10 -19.37 -9.11
N LYS A 195 -26.66 -19.86 -10.27
CA LYS A 195 -27.51 -20.06 -11.45
C LYS A 195 -28.55 -21.16 -11.19
N GLU A 196 -28.14 -22.32 -10.70
CA GLU A 196 -29.04 -23.43 -10.36
C GLU A 196 -30.16 -23.01 -9.40
N ARG A 197 -29.84 -22.18 -8.39
CA ARG A 197 -30.85 -21.63 -7.46
C ARG A 197 -31.86 -20.69 -8.11
N ARG A 198 -31.46 -19.93 -9.13
CA ARG A 198 -32.37 -19.03 -9.87
C ARG A 198 -33.25 -19.80 -10.84
N ASP A 199 -32.70 -20.82 -11.48
CA ASP A 199 -33.43 -21.64 -12.45
C ASP A 199 -34.46 -22.57 -11.75
N ALA A 200 -34.31 -22.81 -10.44
CA ALA A 200 -35.22 -23.61 -9.62
C ALA A 200 -36.29 -22.79 -8.85
N ALA A 201 -36.30 -21.45 -9.00
CA ALA A 201 -37.24 -20.53 -8.37
C ALA A 201 -38.28 -20.02 -9.38
#